data_AF-A0A4Q3JW40-F1
#
_entry.id   AF-A0A4Q3JW40-F1
#
_cell.length_a   1.000
_cell.length_b   1.000
_cell.length_c   1.000
_cell.angle_alpha   90.00
_cell.angle_beta   90.00
_cell.angle_gamma   90.00
#
_symmetry.space_group_name_H-M   'P 1'
#
loop_
_entity.id
_entity.type
_entity.pdbx_description
1 polymer ?
#
loop_
_entity_poly.entity_id
_entity_poly.type
_entity_poly.pdbx_seq_one_letter_code
_entity_poly.pdbx_strand_id
1 'polypeptide(L)'
;MLALAGTLVLSCSNDTDSDAPSSRRDPGCSSAPWSCAAGTTCWPSDATDDEGPGFACLPSTSGQAAGAPCLATTGQATCGDSLACYQAAGADAGQCVPFCGDGDHGCPARSTCTPVTYVSGEPAAYALCLPDGGAAGGGGSAGAAGNAGGAGLSGSSG
;
A
#
# COMPACT_ATOMS: atom_id res chain seq x y z
N MET A 1 -61.29 -18.24 -29.89
CA MET A 1 -60.33 -17.24 -30.40
C MET A 1 -59.74 -16.53 -29.19
N LEU A 2 -58.50 -16.87 -28.85
CA LEU A 2 -57.73 -16.32 -27.72
C LEU A 2 -57.30 -14.88 -28.04
N ALA A 3 -57.59 -13.94 -27.15
CA ALA A 3 -57.00 -12.60 -27.18
C ALA A 3 -55.96 -12.51 -26.05
N LEU A 4 -54.73 -12.17 -26.43
CA LEU A 4 -53.56 -12.09 -25.56
C LEU A 4 -53.67 -10.94 -24.56
N ALA A 5 -53.54 -11.25 -23.26
CA ALA A 5 -53.28 -10.28 -22.21
C ALA A 5 -51.77 -10.11 -22.05
N GLY A 6 -51.24 -8.98 -22.51
CA GLY A 6 -49.87 -8.55 -22.26
C GLY A 6 -49.87 -7.51 -21.14
N THR A 7 -49.29 -7.85 -20.00
CA THR A 7 -48.95 -6.87 -18.96
C THR A 7 -47.49 -7.07 -18.59
N LEU A 8 -46.67 -6.15 -19.08
CA LEU A 8 -45.25 -6.01 -18.78
C LEU A 8 -45.13 -5.55 -17.32
N VAL A 9 -44.43 -6.32 -16.48
CA VAL A 9 -43.92 -5.84 -15.19
C VAL A 9 -42.40 -5.93 -15.24
N LEU A 10 -41.77 -4.77 -15.40
CA LEU A 10 -40.37 -4.52 -15.06
C LEU A 10 -40.23 -4.64 -13.54
N SER A 11 -39.38 -5.53 -13.07
CA SER A 11 -38.78 -5.39 -11.75
C SER A 11 -37.29 -5.71 -11.86
N CYS A 12 -36.51 -4.71 -11.52
CA CYS A 12 -35.10 -4.55 -11.85
C CYS A 12 -34.23 -5.58 -11.12
N SER A 13 -33.58 -6.46 -11.87
CA SER A 13 -32.43 -7.24 -11.39
C SER A 13 -31.17 -6.48 -11.80
N ASN A 14 -30.76 -5.51 -10.99
CA ASN A 14 -29.49 -4.81 -11.16
C ASN A 14 -28.99 -4.44 -9.76
N ASP A 15 -28.54 -5.45 -9.01
CA ASP A 15 -27.61 -5.27 -7.89
C ASP A 15 -26.29 -4.77 -8.48
N THR A 16 -26.31 -3.50 -8.87
CA THR A 16 -25.10 -2.72 -9.13
C THR A 16 -24.67 -2.35 -7.72
N ASP A 17 -23.83 -3.20 -7.11
CA ASP A 17 -23.13 -2.94 -5.85
C ASP A 17 -22.46 -1.58 -6.05
N SER A 18 -23.15 -0.54 -5.58
CA SER A 18 -22.70 0.82 -5.72
C SER A 18 -21.60 0.92 -4.70
N ASP A 19 -20.37 0.94 -5.22
CA ASP A 19 -19.11 1.24 -4.55
C ASP A 19 -19.27 2.41 -3.56
N ALA A 20 -19.80 2.10 -2.40
CA ALA A 20 -19.48 2.86 -1.21
C ALA A 20 -18.04 2.46 -0.88
N PRO A 21 -17.10 3.40 -0.70
CA PRO A 21 -15.82 3.13 -0.06
C PRO A 21 -16.09 2.90 1.44
N SER A 22 -16.86 1.86 1.71
CA SER A 22 -17.05 1.31 3.03
C SER A 22 -15.83 0.46 3.26
N SER A 23 -15.18 0.69 4.39
CA SER A 23 -13.98 0.07 4.93
C SER A 23 -14.08 -1.46 5.10
N ARG A 24 -14.68 -2.19 4.15
CA ARG A 24 -14.61 -3.64 4.05
C ARG A 24 -13.13 -3.95 3.98
N ARG A 25 -12.64 -4.74 4.93
CA ARG A 25 -11.30 -5.28 4.87
C ARG A 25 -11.08 -5.82 3.47
N ASP A 26 -10.07 -5.29 2.82
CA ASP A 26 -9.49 -5.92 1.65
C ASP A 26 -8.29 -6.71 2.18
N PRO A 27 -8.44 -8.01 2.48
CA PRO A 27 -7.30 -8.84 2.88
C PRO A 27 -6.18 -8.84 1.82
N GLY A 28 -6.42 -8.31 0.62
CA GLY A 28 -5.47 -8.22 -0.46
C GLY A 28 -4.55 -7.00 -0.39
N CYS A 29 -4.92 -5.87 0.23
CA CYS A 29 -4.06 -4.68 0.15
C CYS A 29 -2.75 -4.84 0.92
N SER A 30 -2.67 -5.67 1.97
CA SER A 30 -1.39 -5.96 2.64
C SER A 30 -0.40 -6.66 1.70
N SER A 31 -0.88 -7.53 0.81
CA SER A 31 -0.07 -8.24 -0.19
C SER A 31 0.17 -7.45 -1.47
N ALA A 32 -0.74 -6.52 -1.80
CA ALA A 32 -0.68 -5.64 -2.95
C ALA A 32 -1.15 -4.23 -2.57
N PRO A 33 -0.31 -3.42 -1.90
CA PRO A 33 -0.73 -2.11 -1.36
C PRO A 33 -1.20 -1.10 -2.41
N TRP A 34 -0.78 -1.31 -3.65
CA TRP A 34 -1.19 -0.55 -4.83
C TRP A 34 -2.57 -0.96 -5.38
N SER A 35 -3.23 -1.98 -4.84
CA SER A 35 -4.54 -2.46 -5.32
C SER A 35 -5.69 -1.52 -4.94
N CYS A 36 -5.47 -0.61 -3.99
CA CYS A 36 -6.48 0.33 -3.54
C CYS A 36 -6.90 1.29 -4.66
N ALA A 37 -8.21 1.53 -4.76
CA ALA A 37 -8.77 2.44 -5.75
C ALA A 37 -8.29 3.89 -5.55
N ALA A 38 -8.40 4.71 -6.59
CA ALA A 38 -8.08 6.14 -6.50
C ALA A 38 -8.86 6.82 -5.36
N GLY A 39 -8.22 7.74 -4.65
CA GLY A 39 -8.75 8.34 -3.42
C GLY A 39 -8.61 7.46 -2.17
N THR A 40 -7.96 6.30 -2.26
CA THR A 40 -7.66 5.43 -1.13
C THR A 40 -6.20 4.96 -1.12
N THR A 41 -5.71 4.56 0.05
CA THR A 41 -4.37 3.98 0.21
C THR A 41 -4.43 2.82 1.20
N CYS A 42 -3.59 1.81 1.01
CA CYS A 42 -3.53 0.69 1.94
C CYS A 42 -2.92 1.18 3.25
N TRP A 43 -3.65 1.04 4.34
CA TRP A 43 -3.26 1.62 5.61
C TRP A 43 -3.61 0.70 6.78
N PRO A 44 -2.83 0.72 7.87
CA PRO A 44 -3.21 0.07 9.11
C PRO A 44 -4.58 0.54 9.58
N SER A 45 -5.46 -0.39 9.87
CA SER A 45 -6.82 -0.12 10.36
C SER A 45 -7.00 -0.63 11.78
N ASP A 46 -7.94 -0.05 12.51
CA ASP A 46 -8.32 -0.55 13.85
C ASP A 46 -9.15 -1.84 13.78
N ALA A 47 -9.46 -2.31 12.58
CA ALA A 47 -10.09 -3.61 12.42
C ALA A 47 -9.09 -4.67 12.87
N THR A 48 -9.42 -5.42 13.92
CA THR A 48 -8.60 -6.54 14.43
C THR A 48 -9.19 -7.85 13.92
N ASP A 49 -8.42 -8.65 13.17
CA ASP A 49 -8.80 -10.04 12.88
C ASP A 49 -8.19 -10.97 13.94
N ASP A 50 -8.54 -12.26 13.89
CA ASP A 50 -7.84 -13.32 14.62
C ASP A 50 -6.32 -13.36 14.33
N GLU A 51 -5.88 -12.69 13.25
CA GLU A 51 -4.48 -12.61 12.80
C GLU A 51 -3.77 -11.28 13.15
N GLY A 52 -4.44 -10.36 13.86
CA GLY A 52 -3.84 -9.09 14.31
C GLY A 52 -4.47 -7.82 13.68
N PRO A 53 -3.80 -6.65 13.80
CA PRO A 53 -4.28 -5.40 13.23
C PRO A 53 -4.31 -5.50 11.70
N GLY A 54 -5.51 -5.36 11.13
CA GLY A 54 -5.75 -5.53 9.70
C GLY A 54 -5.33 -4.30 8.90
N PHE A 55 -5.02 -4.51 7.64
CA PHE A 55 -4.87 -3.44 6.65
C PHE A 55 -6.20 -3.27 5.91
N ALA A 56 -6.49 -2.03 5.52
CA ALA A 56 -7.63 -1.72 4.68
C ALA A 56 -7.28 -0.58 3.72
N CYS A 57 -7.96 -0.52 2.58
CA CYS A 57 -7.94 0.67 1.74
C CYS A 57 -8.74 1.77 2.44
N LEU A 58 -8.02 2.70 3.07
CA LEU A 58 -8.60 3.85 3.76
C LEU A 58 -8.60 5.07 2.85
N PRO A 59 -9.54 6.02 3.03
CA PRO A 59 -9.51 7.29 2.32
C PRO A 59 -8.16 7.97 2.46
N SER A 60 -7.52 8.30 1.34
CA SER A 60 -6.23 8.98 1.34
C SER A 60 -6.40 10.47 1.69
N THR A 61 -5.28 11.13 2.02
CA THR A 61 -5.28 12.58 2.23
C THR A 61 -4.94 13.30 0.93
N SER A 62 -5.88 14.10 0.42
CA SER A 62 -5.69 14.86 -0.81
C SER A 62 -4.56 15.90 -0.67
N GLY A 63 -3.79 16.08 -1.75
CA GLY A 63 -2.67 17.01 -1.80
C GLY A 63 -1.39 16.53 -1.09
N GLN A 64 -1.37 15.34 -0.50
CA GLN A 64 -0.17 14.75 0.10
C GLN A 64 0.60 13.95 -0.95
N ALA A 65 1.81 14.42 -1.27
CA ALA A 65 2.70 13.80 -2.24
C ALA A 65 3.84 13.02 -1.55
N ALA A 66 4.59 12.24 -2.33
CA ALA A 66 5.81 11.61 -1.83
C ALA A 66 6.77 12.66 -1.23
N GLY A 67 7.35 12.35 -0.07
CA GLY A 67 8.22 13.24 0.72
C GLY A 67 7.47 14.20 1.64
N ALA A 68 6.14 14.31 1.56
CA ALA A 68 5.36 15.15 2.48
C ALA A 68 5.41 14.59 3.91
N PRO A 69 5.37 15.45 4.95
CA PRO A 69 5.36 15.00 6.34
C PRO A 69 4.06 14.26 6.67
N CYS A 70 4.16 13.21 7.47
CA CYS A 70 3.02 12.37 7.84
C CYS A 70 3.14 11.82 9.27
N LEU A 71 2.06 11.23 9.74
CA LEU A 71 2.01 10.46 10.98
C LEU A 71 1.47 9.06 10.68
N ALA A 72 2.16 8.05 11.19
CA ALA A 72 1.76 6.65 11.11
C ALA A 72 0.67 6.36 12.15
N THR A 73 -0.54 6.86 11.89
CA THR A 73 -1.70 6.71 12.78
C THR A 73 -2.61 5.59 12.25
N THR A 74 -2.91 4.60 13.09
CA THR A 74 -3.85 3.52 12.73
C THR A 74 -5.25 4.09 12.49
N GLY A 75 -5.96 3.55 11.51
CA GLY A 75 -7.35 3.94 11.19
C GLY A 75 -7.49 5.26 10.41
N GLN A 76 -6.40 6.01 10.24
CA GLN A 76 -6.44 7.30 9.55
C GLN A 76 -5.21 7.51 8.66
N ALA A 77 -5.41 7.41 7.34
CA ALA A 77 -4.34 7.68 6.38
C ALA A 77 -3.99 9.17 6.32
N THR A 78 -2.71 9.47 6.44
CA THR A 78 -2.17 10.85 6.39
C THR A 78 -1.41 11.15 5.10
N CYS A 79 -1.23 10.15 4.23
CA CYS A 79 -0.60 10.28 2.92
C CYS A 79 -1.63 10.17 1.79
N GLY A 80 -1.20 10.58 0.59
CA GLY A 80 -2.00 10.46 -0.63
C GLY A 80 -2.11 9.03 -1.15
N ASP A 81 -2.75 8.90 -2.31
CA ASP A 81 -2.99 7.61 -2.97
C ASP A 81 -1.70 6.84 -3.19
N SER A 82 -1.73 5.53 -2.93
CA SER A 82 -0.57 4.62 -3.11
C SER A 82 0.70 5.03 -2.33
N LEU A 83 0.55 5.80 -1.25
CA LEU A 83 1.63 6.20 -0.36
C LEU A 83 1.38 5.67 1.06
N ALA A 84 2.45 5.27 1.74
CA ALA A 84 2.47 4.97 3.17
C ALA A 84 3.25 6.02 3.95
N CYS A 85 2.99 6.14 5.25
CA CYS A 85 3.85 6.92 6.13
C CYS A 85 5.05 6.09 6.61
N TYR A 86 6.24 6.41 6.15
CA TYR A 86 7.48 5.89 6.72
C TYR A 86 7.92 6.76 7.88
N GLN A 87 7.72 6.28 9.10
CA GLN A 87 8.13 6.94 10.34
C GLN A 87 9.13 6.04 11.08
N ALA A 88 10.38 6.48 11.18
CA ALA A 88 11.41 5.74 11.90
C ALA A 88 11.04 5.62 13.40
N ALA A 89 11.46 4.53 14.04
CA ALA A 89 11.21 4.32 15.46
C ALA A 89 11.81 5.48 16.29
N GLY A 90 10.99 6.09 17.14
CA GLY A 90 11.38 7.24 17.97
C GLY A 90 11.37 8.60 17.25
N ALA A 91 10.97 8.68 15.98
CA ALA A 91 10.75 9.94 15.29
C ALA A 91 9.33 10.48 15.56
N ASP A 92 9.20 11.80 15.75
CA ASP A 92 7.90 12.45 15.97
C ASP A 92 7.07 12.60 14.68
N ALA A 93 7.69 12.46 13.51
CA ALA A 93 7.05 12.53 12.21
C ALA A 93 7.73 11.60 11.20
N GLY A 94 6.97 11.16 10.21
CA GLY A 94 7.44 10.39 9.07
C GLY A 94 7.38 11.17 7.76
N GLN A 95 7.65 10.45 6.66
CA GLN A 95 7.47 10.96 5.30
C GLN A 95 6.57 10.02 4.49
N CYS A 96 5.77 10.58 3.59
CA CYS A 96 4.99 9.81 2.65
C CYS A 96 5.90 9.17 1.60
N VAL A 97 5.89 7.85 1.52
CA VAL A 97 6.76 7.07 0.63
C VAL A 97 5.89 6.15 -0.23
N PRO A 98 6.17 6.01 -1.53
CA PRO A 98 5.42 5.10 -2.37
C PRO A 98 5.67 3.64 -1.98
N PHE A 99 4.60 2.85 -2.08
CA PHE A 99 4.70 1.40 -2.02
C PHE A 99 5.51 0.85 -3.19
N CYS A 100 6.06 -0.33 -2.99
CA CYS A 100 6.72 -1.08 -4.05
C CYS A 100 6.44 -2.57 -3.97
N GLY A 101 6.68 -3.24 -5.09
CA GLY A 101 6.56 -4.67 -5.24
C GLY A 101 7.20 -5.13 -6.56
N ASP A 102 6.72 -6.25 -7.07
CA ASP A 102 7.20 -6.82 -8.34
C ASP A 102 6.57 -6.13 -9.57
N GLY A 103 7.21 -6.32 -10.73
CA GLY A 103 6.69 -5.88 -12.02
C GLY A 103 6.70 -4.35 -12.18
N ASP A 104 5.54 -3.78 -12.48
CA ASP A 104 5.38 -2.34 -12.76
C ASP A 104 5.38 -1.46 -11.49
N HIS A 105 5.42 -2.06 -10.29
CA HIS A 105 5.44 -1.37 -9.00
C HIS A 105 6.85 -1.24 -8.42
N GLY A 106 7.85 -1.13 -9.29
CA GLY A 106 9.24 -0.91 -8.91
C GLY A 106 9.51 0.48 -8.36
N CYS A 107 10.64 0.62 -7.67
CA CYS A 107 11.07 1.91 -7.13
C CYS A 107 11.69 2.83 -8.18
N PRO A 108 11.56 4.17 -8.00
CA PRO A 108 12.27 5.13 -8.84
C PRO A 108 13.79 4.97 -8.67
N ALA A 109 14.54 5.51 -9.63
CA ALA A 109 16.00 5.44 -9.59
C ALA A 109 16.55 6.00 -8.27
N ARG A 110 17.55 5.31 -7.70
CA ARG A 110 18.19 5.61 -6.40
C ARG A 110 17.35 5.28 -5.16
N SER A 111 16.34 4.42 -5.31
CA SER A 111 15.58 3.86 -4.21
C SER A 111 15.55 2.34 -4.28
N THR A 112 15.56 1.70 -3.11
CA THR A 112 15.43 0.25 -2.96
C THR A 112 14.08 -0.08 -2.37
N CYS A 113 13.43 -1.12 -2.94
CA CYS A 113 12.20 -1.67 -2.40
C CYS A 113 12.49 -2.39 -1.08
N THR A 114 12.18 -1.74 0.03
CA THR A 114 12.57 -2.18 1.36
C THR A 114 11.35 -2.65 2.14
N PRO A 115 11.31 -3.92 2.61
CA PRO A 115 10.24 -4.36 3.49
C PRO A 115 10.32 -3.59 4.81
N VAL A 116 9.20 -3.03 5.24
CA VAL A 116 9.06 -2.33 6.51
C VAL A 116 7.98 -3.00 7.34
N THR A 117 8.22 -3.07 8.65
CA THR A 117 7.23 -3.53 9.62
C THR A 117 6.60 -2.33 10.30
N TYR A 118 5.29 -2.34 10.47
CA TYR A 118 4.62 -1.32 11.25
C TYR A 118 5.01 -1.44 12.73
N VAL A 119 5.26 -0.31 13.40
CA VAL A 119 5.86 -0.25 14.75
C VAL A 119 4.93 -0.81 15.85
N SER A 120 3.71 -1.24 15.51
CA SER A 120 2.75 -1.79 16.47
C SER A 120 3.02 -3.24 16.91
N GLY A 121 4.20 -3.80 16.60
CA GLY A 121 4.64 -5.10 17.13
C GLY A 121 4.16 -6.34 16.35
N GLU A 122 3.52 -6.17 15.20
CA GLU A 122 2.94 -7.27 14.41
C GLU A 122 3.58 -7.37 13.01
N PRO A 123 3.67 -8.57 12.41
CA PRO A 123 4.46 -8.85 11.21
C PRO A 123 3.77 -8.44 9.91
N ALA A 124 3.02 -7.33 9.91
CA ALA A 124 2.54 -6.80 8.64
C ALA A 124 3.68 -6.12 7.89
N ALA A 125 4.25 -6.86 6.95
CA ALA A 125 5.32 -6.40 6.08
C ALA A 125 4.72 -5.91 4.76
N TYR A 126 4.83 -4.62 4.50
CA TYR A 126 4.70 -4.05 3.16
C TYR A 126 6.06 -3.47 2.75
N ALA A 127 6.29 -3.28 1.46
CA ALA A 127 7.55 -2.74 0.98
C ALA A 127 7.38 -1.30 0.48
N LEU A 128 8.38 -0.46 0.78
CA LEU A 128 8.43 0.96 0.43
C LEU A 128 9.69 1.31 -0.35
N CYS A 129 9.61 2.35 -1.19
CA CYS A 129 10.76 2.89 -1.89
C CYS A 129 11.59 3.84 -1.04
N LEU A 130 12.53 3.28 -0.29
CA LEU A 130 13.45 4.07 0.52
C LEU A 130 14.71 4.44 -0.29
N PRO A 131 15.28 5.63 -0.09
CA PRO A 131 16.50 6.03 -0.79
C PRO A 131 17.68 5.11 -0.46
N ASP A 132 18.50 4.82 -1.46
CA ASP A 132 19.70 4.00 -1.31
C ASP A 132 20.67 4.66 -0.31
N GLY A 133 20.94 3.99 0.82
CA GLY A 133 21.80 4.51 1.90
C GLY A 133 21.05 5.24 3.03
N GLY A 134 19.72 5.33 2.96
CA GLY A 134 18.87 5.92 4.00
C GLY A 134 18.52 4.96 5.14
N ALA A 135 19.49 4.23 5.70
CA ALA A 135 19.29 3.58 6.99
C ALA A 135 19.50 4.61 8.11
N ALA A 136 18.47 5.40 8.41
CA ALA A 136 18.43 6.18 9.65
C ALA A 136 17.33 5.61 10.55
N GLY A 137 17.68 4.55 11.30
CA GLY A 137 16.95 4.17 12.51
C GLY A 137 16.24 2.81 12.50
N GLY A 138 17.03 1.74 12.68
CA GLY A 138 16.65 0.57 13.49
C GLY A 138 15.51 -0.32 13.01
N GLY A 139 15.79 -1.25 12.10
CA GLY A 139 14.95 -2.42 11.83
C GLY A 139 15.82 -3.65 11.67
N GLY A 140 15.66 -4.63 12.57
CA GLY A 140 16.44 -5.86 12.61
C GLY A 140 16.40 -6.63 11.29
N SER A 141 17.57 -7.12 10.88
CA SER A 141 17.75 -7.92 9.68
C SER A 141 17.06 -9.29 9.78
N ALA A 142 16.25 -9.63 8.79
CA ALA A 142 16.06 -11.00 8.35
C ALA A 142 15.91 -10.96 6.82
N GLY A 143 16.86 -11.60 6.14
CA GLY A 143 17.22 -11.27 4.77
C GLY A 143 16.28 -11.78 3.68
N ALA A 144 16.46 -11.20 2.49
CA ALA A 144 16.43 -11.93 1.23
C ALA A 144 17.39 -11.24 0.26
N ALA A 145 18.34 -12.03 -0.23
CA ALA A 145 19.33 -11.64 -1.23
C ALA A 145 18.78 -11.89 -2.65
N GLY A 146 19.29 -11.12 -3.62
CA GLY A 146 19.26 -11.40 -5.06
C GLY A 146 18.52 -10.32 -5.85
N ASN A 147 19.04 -9.67 -6.88
CA ASN A 147 20.27 -9.83 -7.65
C ASN A 147 20.65 -8.45 -8.23
N ALA A 148 21.85 -7.94 -7.93
CA ALA A 148 22.44 -6.87 -8.72
C ALA A 148 23.18 -7.50 -9.92
N GLY A 149 22.42 -7.85 -10.96
CA GLY A 149 22.98 -8.23 -12.26
C GLY A 149 22.95 -7.04 -13.20
N GLY A 150 24.07 -6.32 -13.35
CA GLY A 150 24.16 -5.26 -14.35
C GLY A 150 25.49 -4.50 -14.42
N ALA A 151 26.24 -4.78 -15.50
CA ALA A 151 27.38 -4.03 -16.08
C ALA A 151 28.67 -3.96 -15.22
N GLY A 152 29.83 -4.46 -15.64
CA GLY A 152 30.40 -4.41 -16.98
C GLY A 152 31.31 -3.18 -17.08
N LEU A 153 32.58 -3.29 -16.68
CA LEU A 153 33.66 -2.39 -17.10
C LEU A 153 34.98 -3.17 -17.22
N SER A 154 35.42 -3.27 -18.46
CA SER A 154 36.76 -3.54 -18.97
C SER A 154 37.89 -2.73 -18.31
N GLY A 155 39.11 -3.31 -18.21
CA GLY A 155 40.34 -2.49 -18.13
C GLY A 155 41.56 -3.10 -17.44
N SER A 156 42.42 -3.72 -18.25
CA SER A 156 43.90 -3.68 -18.29
C SER A 156 44.81 -3.55 -17.05
N SER A 157 45.91 -4.31 -17.18
CA SER A 157 47.33 -4.01 -16.86
C SER A 157 47.94 -4.57 -15.56
N GLY A 158 49.00 -5.35 -15.75
CA GLY A 158 49.88 -5.95 -14.74
C GLY A 158 50.57 -7.19 -15.30
#